data_AF-Q8VI30-F1
#
_entry.id   AF-Q8VI30-F1
#
_cell.length_a   1.000
_cell.length_b   1.000
_cell.length_c   1.000
_cell.angle_alpha   90.00
_cell.angle_beta   90.00
_cell.angle_gamma   90.00
#
_symmetry.space_group_name_H-M   'P 1'
#
loop_
_entity.id
_entity.type
_entity.pdbx_description
1 polymer ?
#
loop_
_entity_poly.entity_id
_entity_poly.type
_entity_poly.pdbx_seq_one_letter_code
_entity_poly.pdbx_strand_id
1 'polypeptide(L)' 'YVLYGIYNVTMVVVLLNMLIAMINSSYQEIEDDSDVEWKFARSKLWLSYFDDGKTLPPPFSLIPNPK' A
#
# COMPACT_ATOMS: atom_id res chain seq x y z
N TYR A 1 40.73 10.02 7.33
CA TYR A 1 39.59 10.66 6.65
C TYR A 1 39.27 10.04 5.30
N VAL A 2 40.22 9.95 4.36
CA VAL A 2 39.95 9.40 3.00
C VAL A 2 39.46 7.94 3.03
N LEU A 3 40.11 7.05 3.79
CA LEU A 3 39.69 5.64 3.90
C LEU A 3 38.31 5.48 4.55
N TYR A 4 38.00 6.30 5.56
CA TYR A 4 36.66 6.33 6.17
C TYR A 4 35.60 6.81 5.18
N GLY A 5 35.91 7.84 4.38
CA GLY A 5 35.03 8.30 3.31
C GLY A 5 34.75 7.21 2.27
N ILE A 6 35.80 6.53 1.78
CA ILE A 6 35.67 5.44 0.80
C ILE A 6 34.86 4.27 1.37
N TYR A 7 35.07 3.92 2.64
CA TYR A 7 34.30 2.87 3.32
C TYR A 7 32.81 3.22 3.37
N ASN A 8 32.46 4.44 3.82
CA ASN A 8 31.05 4.85 3.91
C ASN A 8 30.38 4.93 2.53
N VAL A 9 31.07 5.50 1.53
CA VAL A 9 30.52 5.59 0.17
C VAL A 9 30.29 4.20 -0.42
N THR A 10 31.27 3.30 -0.31
CA THR A 10 31.14 1.92 -0.78
C THR A 10 30.00 1.20 -0.07
N MET A 11 29.89 1.37 1.26
CA MET A 11 28.81 0.76 2.05
C MET A 11 27.43 1.22 1.59
N VAL A 12 27.23 2.52 1.43
CA VAL A 12 25.94 3.08 0.97
C VAL A 12 25.60 2.58 -0.43
N VAL A 13 26.55 2.56 -1.36
CA VAL A 13 26.33 2.08 -2.73
C VAL A 13 25.93 0.61 -2.73
N VAL A 14 26.62 -0.24 -1.96
CA VAL A 14 26.31 -1.67 -1.88
C VAL A 14 24.93 -1.90 -1.26
N LEU A 15 24.60 -1.20 -0.18
CA LEU A 15 23.29 -1.31 0.47
C LEU A 15 22.16 -0.85 -0.44
N LEU A 16 22.33 0.26 -1.17
CA LEU A 16 21.32 0.74 -2.12
C LEU A 16 21.12 -0.25 -3.27
N ASN A 17 22.18 -0.84 -3.81
CA ASN A 17 22.07 -1.84 -4.85
C ASN A 17 21.33 -3.09 -4.37
N MET A 18 21.62 -3.55 -3.15
CA MET A 18 20.90 -4.66 -2.52
C MET A 18 19.43 -4.31 -2.27
N LEU A 19 19.14 -3.10 -1.80
CA LEU A 19 17.77 -2.65 -1.55
C LEU A 19 16.95 -2.62 -2.85
N ILE A 20 17.50 -2.07 -3.93
CA ILE A 20 16.85 -2.06 -5.23
C ILE A 20 16.60 -3.49 -5.72
N ALA A 21 17.58 -4.38 -5.57
CA ALA A 21 17.41 -5.79 -5.94
C ALA A 21 16.29 -6.48 -5.13
N MET A 22 16.22 -6.24 -3.82
CA MET A 22 15.15 -6.76 -2.97
C MET A 22 13.78 -6.19 -3.34
N ILE A 23 13.69 -4.88 -3.58
CA ILE A 23 12.45 -4.24 -4.00
C ILE A 23 11.97 -4.83 -5.33
N ASN A 24 12.86 -4.98 -6.32
CA ASN A 24 12.53 -5.58 -7.60
C ASN A 24 11.99 -7.01 -7.46
N SER A 25 12.64 -7.84 -6.63
CA SER A 25 12.16 -9.19 -6.36
C SER A 25 10.79 -9.19 -5.69
N SER A 26 10.61 -8.34 -4.66
CA SER A 26 9.32 -8.25 -3.95
C SER A 26 8.21 -7.68 -4.85
N TYR A 27 8.54 -6.77 -5.75
CA TYR A 27 7.58 -6.20 -6.69
C TYR A 27 7.12 -7.25 -7.70
N GLN A 28 8.03 -8.07 -8.23
CA GLN A 28 7.66 -9.17 -9.13
C GLN A 28 6.70 -10.16 -8.46
N GLU A 29 6.98 -10.55 -7.22
CA GLU A 29 6.09 -11.43 -6.45
C GLU A 29 4.71 -10.80 -6.21
N ILE A 30 4.65 -9.51 -5.87
CA ILE A 30 3.39 -8.79 -5.68
C ILE A 30 2.64 -8.60 -7.00
N GLU A 31 3.35 -8.33 -8.11
CA GLU A 31 2.76 -8.09 -9.42
C GLU A 31 1.96 -9.30 -9.92
N ASP A 32 2.49 -10.52 -9.70
CA ASP A 32 1.85 -11.77 -10.09
C ASP A 32 0.44 -11.93 -9.48
N ASP A 33 0.23 -11.47 -8.24
CA ASP A 33 -1.05 -11.57 -7.51
C ASP A 33 -1.84 -10.25 -7.43
N SER A 34 -1.27 -9.14 -7.91
CA SER A 34 -1.80 -7.77 -7.75
C SER A 34 -3.25 -7.61 -8.19
N ASP A 35 -3.62 -8.30 -9.26
CA ASP A 35 -4.92 -8.19 -9.92
C ASP A 35 -6.03 -8.87 -9.09
N VAL A 36 -5.67 -9.94 -8.36
CA VAL A 36 -6.55 -10.66 -7.44
C VAL A 36 -6.72 -9.85 -6.16
N GLU A 37 -5.62 -9.39 -5.56
CA GLU A 37 -5.65 -8.57 -4.35
C GLU A 37 -6.44 -7.27 -4.57
N TRP A 38 -6.25 -6.60 -5.72
CA TRP A 38 -6.99 -5.40 -6.08
C TRP A 38 -8.49 -5.68 -6.18
N LYS A 39 -8.90 -6.75 -6.87
CA LYS A 39 -10.31 -7.12 -7.01
C LYS A 39 -10.92 -7.50 -5.66
N PHE A 40 -10.16 -8.17 -4.78
CA PHE A 40 -10.58 -8.49 -3.43
C PHE A 40 -10.79 -7.23 -2.57
N ALA A 41 -9.82 -6.33 -2.53
CA ALA A 41 -9.91 -5.06 -1.82
C ALA A 41 -11.07 -4.19 -2.34
N ARG A 42 -11.25 -4.16 -3.67
CA ARG A 42 -12.37 -3.47 -4.30
C ARG A 42 -13.72 -4.08 -3.92
N SER A 43 -13.84 -5.40 -3.92
CA SER A 43 -15.08 -6.09 -3.55
C SER A 43 -15.42 -5.86 -2.07
N LYS A 44 -14.41 -5.84 -1.20
CA LYS A 44 -14.56 -5.47 0.22
C LYS A 44 -15.05 -4.03 0.40
N LEU A 45 -14.52 -3.10 -0.40
CA LEU A 45 -14.99 -1.71 -0.41
C LEU A 45 -16.45 -1.64 -0.87
N TRP A 46 -16.81 -2.32 -1.96
CA TRP A 46 -18.19 -2.34 -2.45
C TRP A 46 -19.14 -2.91 -1.41
N LEU A 47 -18.77 -4.03 -0.77
CA LEU A 47 -19.56 -4.64 0.30
C LEU A 47 -19.77 -3.69 1.49
N SER A 48 -18.78 -2.86 1.82
CA SER A 48 -18.93 -1.84 2.88
C SER A 48 -19.97 -0.76 2.58
N TYR A 49 -20.35 -0.60 1.30
CA TYR A 49 -21.44 0.29 0.88
C TYR A 49 -22.78 -0.43 0.68
N PHE A 50 -22.79 -1.78 0.58
CA PHE A 50 -24.02 -2.56 0.45
C PHE A 50 -24.75 -2.75 1.80
N ASP A 51 -24.06 -2.61 2.92
CA ASP A 51 -24.70 -2.69 4.23
C ASP A 51 -25.51 -1.40 4.48
N ASP A 52 -26.84 -1.53 4.51
CA ASP A 52 -27.86 -0.46 4.48
C ASP A 52 -27.80 0.58 5.63
N GLY A 53 -26.80 0.49 6.52
CA GLY A 53 -26.70 1.30 7.74
C GLY A 53 -26.21 2.75 7.57
N LYS A 54 -25.65 3.13 6.40
CA LYS A 54 -25.10 4.49 6.14
C LYS A 54 -25.38 5.00 4.73
N THR A 55 -26.63 4.96 4.32
CA THR A 55 -27.11 5.55 3.04
C THR A 55 -26.96 7.08 2.95
N LEU A 56 -26.53 7.75 4.03
CA LEU A 56 -26.24 9.19 4.06
C LEU A 56 -24.72 9.44 4.18
N PRO A 57 -24.08 10.13 3.22
CA PRO A 57 -22.68 10.49 3.35
C PRO A 57 -22.47 11.41 4.57
N PRO A 58 -21.36 11.30 5.32
CA PRO A 58 -20.98 12.31 6.31
C PRO A 58 -21.00 13.71 5.65
N PRO A 59 -21.59 14.76 6.25
CA PRO A 59 -22.08 14.93 7.62
C PRO A 59 -23.56 14.57 7.87
N PHE A 60 -24.29 14.10 6.86
CA PHE A 60 -25.74 13.86 6.97
C PHE A 60 -26.11 12.57 7.72
N SER A 61 -25.12 11.74 8.08
CA SER A 61 -25.29 10.53 8.91
C SER A 61 -25.84 10.79 10.32
N LEU A 62 -25.89 12.04 10.80
CA LEU A 62 -26.39 12.43 12.12
C LEU A 62 -27.86 12.86 12.12
N ILE A 63 -28.47 13.05 10.94
CA ILE A 63 -29.88 13.41 10.83
C ILE A 63 -30.68 12.11 10.96
N PRO A 64 -31.44 11.88 12.05
CA PRO A 64 -32.32 10.73 12.12
C PRO A 64 -33.32 10.83 10.97
N ASN A 65 -33.35 9.83 10.09
CA ASN A 65 -34.39 9.73 9.08
C ASN A 65 -35.74 9.62 9.81
N PRO A 66 -36.77 10.38 9.38
CA PRO A 66 -38.13 10.19 9.88
C PRO A 66 -38.73 8.92 9.25
N LYS A 67 -38.33 7.76 9.77
CA LYS A 67 -39.06 6.50 9.63
C LYS A 67 -39.05 5.76 10.96
#